data_AF-A0A060BXB6-F1
#
_entry.id   AF-A0A060BXB6-F1
#
_cell.length_a   1.000
_cell.length_b   1.000
_cell.length_c   1.000
_cell.angle_alpha   90.00
_cell.angle_beta   90.00
_cell.angle_gamma   90.00
#
_symmetry.space_group_name_H-M   'P 1'
#
loop_
_entity.id
_entity.type
_entity.pdbx_description
1 polymer ?
#
loop_
_entity_poly.entity_id
_entity_poly.type
_entity_poly.pdbx_seq_one_letter_code
_entity_poly.pdbx_strand_id
1 'polypeptide(L)'
;PFISKDHCGAQNPAAIVPPDPALTAELLTRGRGHVKTMTIAPEIAPAIEVAEILIDGGALPSWGHTSADALATRHALDTTRPALEARGRRATVTHLFNGMPTIHHRNPGPALEFL
;
A
#
# COMPACT_ATOMS: atom_id res chain seq x y z
N PRO A 1 3.46 8.01 5.03
CA PRO A 1 2.79 9.19 4.41
C PRO A 1 2.31 8.98 2.96
N PHE A 2 2.60 7.82 2.35
CA PHE A 2 2.31 7.50 0.95
C PHE A 2 0.87 6.98 0.76
N ILE A 3 -0.10 7.80 1.13
CA ILE A 3 -1.53 7.46 1.14
C ILE A 3 -2.35 8.49 0.35
N SER A 4 -3.59 8.16 -0.01
CA SER A 4 -4.52 9.08 -0.62
C SER A 4 -4.95 10.19 0.34
N LYS A 5 -4.92 11.43 -0.15
CA LYS A 5 -5.45 12.58 0.58
C LYS A 5 -6.96 12.48 0.77
N ASP A 6 -7.68 11.91 -0.21
CA ASP A 6 -9.14 11.78 -0.17
C ASP A 6 -9.60 10.77 0.89
N HIS A 7 -8.73 9.82 1.25
CA HIS A 7 -8.99 8.80 2.26
C HIS A 7 -8.02 8.89 3.45
N CYS A 8 -7.50 10.08 3.76
CA CYS A 8 -6.51 10.27 4.84
C CYS A 8 -7.04 10.01 6.25
N GLY A 9 -8.35 10.13 6.50
CA GLY A 9 -8.95 9.94 7.81
C GLY A 9 -8.37 10.90 8.85
N ALA A 10 -7.78 10.36 9.92
CA ALA A 10 -7.15 11.15 10.98
C ALA A 10 -5.69 11.57 10.68
N GLN A 11 -5.13 11.17 9.54
CA GLN A 11 -3.76 11.53 9.15
C GLN A 11 -3.70 13.00 8.75
N ASN A 12 -2.66 13.73 9.16
CA ASN A 12 -2.48 15.14 8.79
C ASN A 12 -2.28 15.28 7.26
N PRO A 13 -3.21 15.94 6.53
CA PRO A 13 -3.12 16.06 5.08
C PRO A 13 -1.87 16.79 4.58
N ALA A 14 -1.31 17.71 5.39
CA ALA A 14 -0.10 18.45 5.04
C ALA A 14 1.17 17.57 5.08
N ALA A 15 1.13 16.43 5.77
CA ALA A 15 2.22 15.47 5.84
C ALA A 15 2.12 14.37 4.76
N ILE A 16 1.05 14.37 3.95
CA ILE A 16 0.87 13.40 2.86
C ILE A 16 1.66 13.88 1.65
N VAL A 17 2.61 13.04 1.25
CA VAL A 17 3.53 13.28 0.13
C VAL A 17 3.43 12.11 -0.86
N PRO A 18 3.82 12.31 -2.13
CA PRO A 18 3.92 11.22 -3.09
C PRO A 18 4.80 10.08 -2.55
N PRO A 19 4.55 8.82 -2.96
CA PRO A 19 5.44 7.71 -2.69
C PRO A 19 6.87 8.02 -3.13
N ASP A 20 7.83 7.61 -2.32
CA ASP A 20 9.25 7.86 -2.56
C ASP A 20 10.06 6.58 -2.30
N PRO A 21 10.50 5.89 -3.37
CA PRO A 21 11.29 4.67 -3.26
C PRO A 21 12.63 4.89 -2.50
N ALA A 22 13.29 6.02 -2.73
CA ALA A 22 14.57 6.33 -2.10
C ALA A 22 14.42 6.58 -0.60
N LEU A 23 13.42 7.37 -0.21
CA LEU A 23 13.08 7.57 1.20
C LEU A 23 12.67 6.25 1.88
N THR A 24 11.95 5.39 1.16
CA THR A 24 11.57 4.07 1.68
C THR A 24 12.79 3.23 2.00
N ALA A 25 13.77 3.15 1.09
CA ALA A 25 15.02 2.45 1.31
C ALA A 25 15.79 3.04 2.51
N GLU A 26 15.88 4.37 2.61
CA GLU A 26 16.51 5.05 3.75
C GLU A 26 15.84 4.69 5.08
N LEU A 27 14.50 4.71 5.14
CA LEU A 27 13.73 4.36 6.33
C LEU A 27 13.96 2.89 6.74
N LEU A 28 14.05 1.97 5.78
CA LEU A 28 14.36 0.57 6.05
C LEU A 28 15.77 0.39 6.62
N THR A 29 16.77 1.06 6.02
CA THR A 29 18.16 1.06 6.52
C THR A 29 18.23 1.59 7.96
N ARG A 30 17.63 2.76 8.22
CA ARG A 30 17.59 3.35 9.57
C ARG A 30 16.79 2.52 10.56
N GLY A 31 15.76 1.83 10.08
CA GLY A 31 14.92 0.93 10.84
C GLY A 31 15.66 -0.30 11.37
N ARG A 32 16.81 -0.68 10.80
CA ARG A 32 17.63 -1.82 11.25
C ARG A 32 16.79 -3.09 11.45
N GLY A 33 15.90 -3.39 10.50
CA GLY A 33 15.01 -4.54 10.53
C GLY A 33 13.77 -4.41 11.44
N HIS A 34 13.54 -3.27 12.09
CA HIS A 34 12.35 -3.04 12.94
C HIS A 34 11.14 -2.52 12.17
N VAL A 35 11.32 -2.01 10.94
CA VAL A 35 10.20 -1.68 10.06
C VAL A 35 9.62 -2.99 9.53
N LYS A 36 8.40 -3.32 9.96
CA LYS A 36 7.74 -4.59 9.59
C LYS A 36 6.67 -4.42 8.53
N THR A 37 6.04 -3.24 8.47
CA THR A 37 4.99 -2.94 7.51
C THR A 37 4.89 -1.44 7.28
N MET A 38 4.37 -1.05 6.13
CA MET A 38 4.02 0.33 5.82
C MET A 38 2.71 0.35 5.02
N THR A 39 1.80 1.27 5.40
CA THR A 39 0.55 1.48 4.64
C THR A 39 0.80 2.35 3.42
N ILE A 40 0.32 1.91 2.25
CA ILE A 40 0.49 2.59 0.97
C ILE A 40 -0.83 2.56 0.18
N ALA A 41 -1.15 3.66 -0.51
CA ALA A 41 -2.21 3.72 -1.49
C ALA A 41 -1.70 3.27 -2.88
N PRO A 42 -2.20 2.17 -3.47
CA PRO A 42 -1.64 1.57 -4.69
C PRO A 42 -1.80 2.43 -5.96
N GLU A 43 -2.77 3.34 -6.00
CA GLU A 43 -3.09 4.19 -7.17
C GLU A 43 -2.15 5.38 -7.35
N ILE A 44 -1.33 5.70 -6.34
CA ILE A 44 -0.44 6.86 -6.39
C ILE A 44 0.92 6.40 -6.87
N ALA A 45 1.37 6.83 -8.04
CA ALA A 45 2.70 6.47 -8.52
C ALA A 45 3.79 7.17 -7.68
N PRO A 46 4.93 6.51 -7.40
CA PRO A 46 5.32 5.12 -7.74
C PRO A 46 5.09 4.10 -6.58
N ALA A 47 3.84 3.88 -6.14
CA ALA A 47 3.53 2.98 -5.01
C ALA A 47 4.03 1.54 -5.18
N ILE A 48 4.06 1.01 -6.41
CA ILE A 48 4.55 -0.36 -6.68
C ILE A 48 6.05 -0.48 -6.39
N GLU A 49 6.86 0.48 -6.82
CA GLU A 49 8.30 0.49 -6.54
C GLU A 49 8.56 0.58 -5.02
N VAL A 50 7.77 1.39 -4.31
CA VAL A 50 7.83 1.44 -2.85
C VAL A 50 7.49 0.07 -2.23
N ALA A 51 6.47 -0.62 -2.73
CA ALA A 51 6.09 -1.94 -2.24
C ALA A 51 7.18 -2.98 -2.50
N GLU A 52 7.82 -2.97 -3.67
CA GLU A 52 8.95 -3.84 -4.01
C GLU A 52 10.13 -3.61 -3.05
N ILE A 53 10.50 -2.37 -2.79
CA ILE A 53 11.57 -2.03 -1.83
C ILE A 53 11.24 -2.50 -0.42
N LEU A 54 9.98 -2.39 0.02
CA LEU A 54 9.56 -2.93 1.31
C LEU A 54 9.74 -4.44 1.37
N ILE A 55 9.28 -5.15 0.33
CA ILE A 55 9.38 -6.61 0.23
C ILE A 55 10.85 -7.05 0.27
N ASP A 56 11.70 -6.38 -0.51
CA ASP A 56 13.13 -6.66 -0.58
C ASP A 56 13.86 -6.37 0.74
N GLY A 57 13.47 -5.30 1.44
CA GLY A 57 13.98 -4.97 2.76
C GLY A 57 13.37 -5.77 3.93
N GLY A 58 12.52 -6.76 3.65
CA GLY A 58 11.93 -7.66 4.65
C GLY A 58 10.70 -7.10 5.40
N ALA A 59 10.15 -5.98 4.93
CA ALA A 59 8.89 -5.41 5.40
C ALA A 59 7.73 -5.83 4.48
N LEU A 60 6.50 -5.56 4.90
CA LEU A 60 5.30 -5.84 4.12
C LEU A 60 4.59 -4.56 3.66
N PRO A 61 4.25 -4.42 2.36
CA PRO A 61 3.26 -3.44 1.94
C PRO A 61 1.91 -3.81 2.55
N SER A 62 1.25 -2.81 3.14
CA SER A 62 -0.14 -2.89 3.57
C SER A 62 -0.97 -1.94 2.73
N TRP A 63 -1.94 -2.44 1.98
CA TRP A 63 -2.75 -1.59 1.11
C TRP A 63 -3.86 -0.92 1.93
N GLY A 64 -4.02 0.40 1.80
CA GLY A 64 -5.06 1.13 2.54
C GLY A 64 -4.93 2.64 2.45
N HIS A 65 -5.91 3.36 2.99
CA HIS A 65 -6.03 4.82 2.81
C HIS A 65 -5.92 5.21 1.33
N THR A 66 -6.75 4.58 0.50
CA THR A 66 -6.61 4.55 -0.96
C THR A 66 -7.92 4.95 -1.62
N SER A 67 -7.84 5.68 -2.73
CA SER A 67 -8.93 5.96 -3.67
C SER A 67 -9.01 4.94 -4.81
N ALA A 68 -8.19 3.88 -4.79
CA ALA A 68 -8.05 2.94 -5.89
C ALA A 68 -9.37 2.26 -6.24
N ASP A 69 -9.59 2.06 -7.53
CA ASP A 69 -10.63 1.15 -8.01
C ASP A 69 -10.15 -0.30 -7.93
N ALA A 70 -11.03 -1.23 -8.32
CA ALA A 70 -10.71 -2.65 -8.32
C ALA A 70 -9.58 -3.02 -9.29
N LEU A 71 -9.46 -2.32 -10.43
CA LEU A 71 -8.43 -2.63 -11.43
C LEU A 71 -7.03 -2.22 -10.94
N ALA A 72 -6.89 -1.00 -10.43
CA ALA A 72 -5.64 -0.52 -9.84
C ALA A 72 -5.22 -1.39 -8.63
N THR A 73 -6.20 -1.80 -7.82
CA THR A 73 -5.95 -2.68 -6.67
C THR A 73 -5.48 -4.06 -7.11
N ARG A 74 -6.18 -4.69 -8.07
CA ARG A 74 -5.79 -5.99 -8.62
C ARG A 74 -4.41 -5.94 -9.25
N HIS A 75 -4.11 -4.89 -10.02
CA HIS A 75 -2.80 -4.68 -10.60
C HIS A 75 -1.72 -4.67 -9.51
N ALA A 76 -1.90 -3.90 -8.44
CA ALA A 76 -0.92 -3.87 -7.34
C ALA A 76 -0.73 -5.23 -6.66
N LEU A 77 -1.82 -5.98 -6.44
CA LEU A 77 -1.76 -7.33 -5.89
C LEU A 77 -1.01 -8.28 -6.83
N ASP A 78 -1.35 -8.30 -8.11
CA ASP A 78 -0.76 -9.19 -9.10
C ASP A 78 0.73 -8.89 -9.33
N THR A 79 1.11 -7.61 -9.37
CA THR A 79 2.51 -7.21 -9.54
C THR A 79 3.36 -7.61 -8.33
N THR A 80 2.86 -7.44 -7.10
CA THR A 80 3.66 -7.67 -5.89
C THR A 80 3.64 -9.12 -5.39
N ARG A 81 2.62 -9.90 -5.78
CA ARG A 81 2.41 -11.28 -5.32
C ARG A 81 3.62 -12.20 -5.54
N PRO A 82 4.28 -12.25 -6.72
CA PRO A 82 5.41 -13.16 -6.93
C PRO A 82 6.56 -12.90 -5.94
N ALA A 83 6.90 -11.64 -5.69
CA ALA A 83 7.99 -11.26 -4.77
C ALA A 83 7.68 -11.60 -3.30
N LEU A 84 6.40 -11.52 -2.91
CA LEU A 84 5.90 -11.91 -1.60
C LEU A 84 5.88 -13.43 -1.42
N GLU A 85 5.37 -14.17 -2.41
CA GLU A 85 5.28 -15.63 -2.40
C GLU A 85 6.66 -16.28 -2.36
N ALA A 86 7.64 -15.73 -3.11
CA ALA A 86 9.04 -16.17 -3.05
C ALA A 86 9.65 -16.08 -1.63
N ARG A 87 9.04 -15.28 -0.75
CA ARG A 87 9.45 -15.10 0.66
C ARG A 87 8.51 -15.78 1.65
N GLY A 88 7.49 -16.52 1.18
CA GLY A 88 6.47 -17.15 2.02
C GLY A 88 5.58 -16.12 2.74
N ARG A 89 5.33 -14.96 2.11
CA ARG A 89 4.57 -13.85 2.68
C ARG A 89 3.38 -13.48 1.80
N ARG A 90 2.49 -12.64 2.34
CA ARG A 90 1.38 -12.02 1.62
C ARG A 90 1.33 -10.54 1.99
N ALA A 91 0.85 -9.70 1.09
CA ALA A 91 0.54 -8.31 1.41
C ALA A 91 -0.56 -8.27 2.47
N THR A 92 -0.56 -7.22 3.27
CA THR A 92 -1.64 -6.98 4.24
C THR A 92 -2.57 -5.88 3.74
N VAL A 93 -3.68 -5.70 4.44
CA VAL A 93 -4.63 -4.63 4.17
C VAL A 93 -4.87 -3.90 5.46
N THR A 94 -4.68 -2.59 5.43
CA THR A 94 -4.84 -1.76 6.63
C THR A 94 -6.33 -1.58 6.88
N HIS A 95 -6.78 -1.99 8.08
CA HIS A 95 -8.13 -1.80 8.64
C HIS A 95 -9.28 -1.85 7.61
N LEU A 96 -9.35 -2.95 6.86
CA LEU A 96 -10.28 -3.22 5.75
C LEU A 96 -11.62 -2.46 5.88
N PHE A 97 -12.06 -1.87 4.77
CA PHE A 97 -13.17 -0.92 4.63
C PHE A 97 -12.86 0.52 5.06
N ASN A 98 -12.07 0.74 6.11
CA ASN A 98 -11.78 2.10 6.56
C ASN A 98 -10.75 2.77 5.65
N GLY A 99 -10.96 4.06 5.32
CA GLY A 99 -10.08 4.79 4.41
C GLY A 99 -10.06 4.20 3.00
N MET A 100 -11.19 3.71 2.51
CA MET A 100 -11.36 3.15 1.17
C MET A 100 -12.72 3.59 0.58
N PRO A 101 -12.90 3.58 -0.75
CA PRO A 101 -14.21 3.71 -1.38
C PRO A 101 -15.20 2.66 -0.84
N THR A 102 -16.46 3.07 -0.68
CA THR A 102 -17.56 2.15 -0.36
C THR A 102 -17.80 1.17 -1.50
N ILE A 103 -18.21 -0.05 -1.16
CA ILE A 103 -18.51 -1.08 -2.17
C ILE A 103 -19.76 -0.69 -2.97
N HIS A 104 -19.66 -0.74 -4.30
CA HIS A 104 -20.77 -0.51 -5.21
C HIS A 104 -20.79 -1.57 -6.34
N HIS A 105 -21.98 -2.06 -6.72
CA HIS A 105 -22.13 -3.17 -7.69
C HIS A 105 -21.48 -2.94 -9.08
N ARG A 106 -21.38 -1.68 -9.53
CA ARG A 106 -20.67 -1.30 -10.78
C ARG A 106 -19.24 -0.83 -10.59
N ASN A 107 -18.85 -0.50 -9.36
CA ASN A 107 -17.50 -0.09 -9.02
C ASN A 107 -17.19 -0.65 -7.62
N PRO A 108 -16.76 -1.92 -7.54
CA PRO A 108 -16.64 -2.62 -6.27
C PRO A 108 -15.60 -2.00 -5.33
N GLY A 109 -14.71 -1.13 -5.84
CA GLY A 109 -13.64 -0.52 -5.08
C GLY A 109 -12.56 -1.53 -4.68
N PRO A 110 -11.65 -1.14 -3.79
CA PRO A 110 -10.47 -1.94 -3.47
C PRO A 110 -10.78 -3.07 -2.48
N ALA A 111 -11.77 -2.87 -1.59
CA ALA A 111 -12.04 -3.78 -0.48
C ALA A 111 -12.40 -5.21 -0.91
N LEU A 112 -13.07 -5.38 -2.05
CA LEU A 112 -13.43 -6.71 -2.56
C LEU A 112 -12.27 -7.45 -3.22
N GLU A 113 -11.25 -6.75 -3.74
CA GLU A 113 -10.05 -7.37 -4.30
C GLU A 113 -9.11 -7.91 -3.21
N PHE A 114 -9.32 -7.47 -1.97
CA PHE A 114 -8.53 -7.83 -0.80
C PHE A 114 -9.06 -9.06 -0.03
N LEU A 115 -10.25 -9.55 -0.39
CA LEU A 115 -10.92 -10.71 0.23
C LEU A 115 -10.59 -12.00 -0.54
#